data_AF-A0A2N6AQ65-F1
#
_entry.id   AF-A0A2N6AQ65-F1
#
_cell.length_a   1.000
_cell.length_b   1.000
_cell.length_c   1.000
_cell.angle_alpha   90.00
_cell.angle_beta   90.00
_cell.angle_gamma   90.00
#
_symmetry.space_group_name_H-M   'P 1'
#
loop_
_entity.id
_entity.type
_entity.pdbx_description
1 polymer ?
#
loop_
_entity_poly.entity_id
_entity_poly.type
_entity_poly.pdbx_seq_one_letter_code
_entity_poly.pdbx_strand_id
1 'polypeptide(L)'
;LRLFHWLLVAGIATALLTGFFAPEWWLSVHVWAGYGIAGLALFRIVWGFAGPGPARFANFPVSPSQVLTHIRHIWGGNPLHFAGHNPLGALMVFGLIGVIALILLSGMVGLGGQENLGFLAGFVPYRQGAAALELHEVLSFVLLAMIGLHVSGVAAESLLSRSNLVRAMITGRKPAHDFADHGVLAPASMVKGALVLAAAFALVGLNIWDLSRKPASGFITISTPADYASECGDCHHAYHPSLLPAASWRGIMAGLEDHFGEDASLEPKAVREISDWLVAHASENWDTEAANNLRRVSAENPWRITASPYWVRRHQGLDAALFKAMAVGSKGNCIACHQDASLGRFEDRNINLPTTPNS
;
A
#
# COMPACT_ATOMS: atom_id res chain seq x y z
N LEU A 1 -22.72 -6.66 -13.58
CA LEU A 1 -22.71 -5.55 -12.58
C LEU A 1 -22.99 -6.01 -11.15
N ARG A 2 -23.98 -6.88 -10.89
CA ARG A 2 -24.20 -7.41 -9.52
C ARG A 2 -23.01 -8.21 -8.99
N LEU A 3 -22.50 -9.16 -9.79
CA LEU A 3 -21.28 -9.91 -9.44
C LEU A 3 -20.10 -8.96 -9.18
N PHE A 4 -19.87 -7.99 -10.08
CA PHE A 4 -18.88 -6.92 -9.89
C PHE A 4 -19.05 -6.22 -8.54
N HIS A 5 -20.27 -5.79 -8.19
CA HIS A 5 -20.53 -5.09 -6.93
C HIS A 5 -20.16 -5.94 -5.72
N TRP A 6 -20.61 -7.20 -5.66
CA TRP A 6 -20.32 -8.09 -4.53
C TRP A 6 -18.85 -8.51 -4.45
N LEU A 7 -18.17 -8.66 -5.59
CA LEU A 7 -16.72 -8.85 -5.61
C LEU A 7 -15.98 -7.60 -5.12
N LEU A 8 -16.46 -6.41 -5.47
CA LEU A 8 -15.90 -5.15 -4.98
C LEU A 8 -16.09 -5.02 -3.47
N VAL A 9 -17.28 -5.34 -2.95
CA VAL A 9 -17.56 -5.37 -1.51
C VAL A 9 -16.63 -6.34 -0.80
N ALA A 10 -16.48 -7.58 -1.31
CA ALA A 10 -15.59 -8.57 -0.73
C ALA A 10 -14.12 -8.10 -0.77
N GLY A 11 -13.67 -7.53 -1.88
CA GLY A 11 -12.32 -6.98 -2.01
C GLY A 11 -12.04 -5.85 -1.03
N ILE A 12 -12.95 -4.86 -0.95
CA ILE A 12 -12.84 -3.74 -0.01
C ILE A 12 -12.87 -4.24 1.45
N ALA A 13 -13.77 -5.18 1.77
CA ALA A 13 -13.83 -5.76 3.11
C ALA A 13 -12.52 -6.45 3.49
N THR A 14 -11.94 -7.24 2.58
CA THR A 14 -10.61 -7.85 2.78
C THR A 14 -9.55 -6.79 3.00
N ALA A 15 -9.48 -5.77 2.14
CA ALA A 15 -8.48 -4.70 2.26
C ALA A 15 -8.61 -3.90 3.57
N LEU A 16 -9.83 -3.61 4.02
CA LEU A 16 -10.09 -2.96 5.31
C LEU A 16 -9.69 -3.85 6.48
N LEU A 17 -10.05 -5.14 6.45
CA LEU A 17 -9.69 -6.09 7.48
C LEU A 17 -8.17 -6.23 7.61
N THR A 18 -7.48 -6.36 6.47
CA THR A 18 -6.03 -6.49 6.49
C THR A 18 -5.31 -5.19 6.81
N GLY A 19 -5.86 -4.04 6.42
CA GLY A 19 -5.25 -2.73 6.68
C GLY A 19 -5.41 -2.25 8.12
N PHE A 20 -6.55 -2.50 8.77
CA PHE A 20 -6.83 -1.97 10.11
C PHE A 20 -6.58 -2.95 11.25
N PHE A 21 -6.69 -4.25 11.01
CA PHE A 21 -6.74 -5.25 12.08
C PHE A 21 -5.74 -6.39 11.93
N ALA A 22 -5.19 -6.60 10.74
CA ALA A 22 -4.22 -7.67 10.51
C ALA A 22 -2.79 -7.18 10.76
N PRO A 23 -1.87 -8.10 11.13
CA PRO A 23 -0.47 -7.78 11.29
C PRO A 23 0.24 -7.51 9.95
N GLU A 24 1.39 -6.84 9.99
CA GLU A 24 2.14 -6.35 8.81
C GLU A 24 2.48 -7.45 7.79
N TRP A 25 2.72 -8.70 8.21
CA TRP A 25 2.99 -9.81 7.29
C TRP A 25 1.79 -10.20 6.39
N TRP A 26 0.57 -9.69 6.68
CA TRP A 26 -0.59 -9.82 5.80
C TRP A 26 -0.61 -8.79 4.66
N LEU A 27 0.42 -7.96 4.53
CA LEU A 27 0.56 -6.99 3.45
C LEU A 27 0.34 -7.62 2.07
N SER A 28 0.83 -8.83 1.84
CA SER A 28 0.60 -9.54 0.57
C SER A 28 -0.88 -9.72 0.25
N VAL A 29 -1.70 -10.08 1.25
CA VAL A 29 -3.16 -10.24 1.08
C VAL A 29 -3.82 -8.89 0.80
N HIS A 30 -3.40 -7.84 1.52
CA HIS A 30 -3.88 -6.47 1.29
C HIS A 30 -3.60 -6.00 -0.15
N VAL A 31 -2.36 -6.18 -0.61
CA VAL A 31 -1.92 -5.79 -1.96
C VAL A 31 -2.68 -6.57 -3.04
N TRP A 32 -2.85 -7.89 -2.88
CA TRP A 32 -3.63 -8.70 -3.83
C TRP A 32 -5.12 -8.31 -3.87
N ALA A 33 -5.71 -7.97 -2.72
CA ALA A 33 -7.06 -7.41 -2.68
C ALA A 33 -7.11 -6.06 -3.44
N GLY A 34 -6.12 -5.20 -3.24
CA GLY A 34 -5.95 -3.95 -3.98
C GLY A 34 -5.87 -4.15 -5.50
N TYR A 35 -5.07 -5.10 -5.98
CA TYR A 35 -5.00 -5.43 -7.40
C TYR A 35 -6.32 -5.99 -7.96
N GLY A 36 -7.02 -6.82 -7.18
CA GLY A 36 -8.36 -7.29 -7.53
C GLY A 36 -9.36 -6.13 -7.67
N ILE A 37 -9.36 -5.20 -6.70
CA ILE A 37 -10.17 -3.98 -6.74
C ILE A 37 -9.79 -3.11 -7.93
N ALA A 38 -8.50 -2.96 -8.25
CA ALA A 38 -8.05 -2.21 -9.42
C ALA A 38 -8.57 -2.79 -10.74
N GLY A 39 -8.53 -4.12 -10.90
CA GLY A 39 -9.12 -4.80 -12.05
C GLY A 39 -10.64 -4.58 -12.14
N LEU A 40 -11.34 -4.68 -11.01
CA LEU A 40 -12.78 -4.40 -10.94
C LEU A 40 -13.09 -2.93 -11.28
N ALA A 41 -12.32 -1.98 -10.75
CA ALA A 41 -12.46 -0.55 -11.02
C ALA A 41 -12.23 -0.24 -12.51
N LEU A 42 -11.17 -0.77 -13.11
CA LEU A 42 -10.90 -0.65 -14.55
C LEU A 42 -12.09 -1.21 -15.36
N PHE A 43 -12.56 -2.41 -15.01
CA PHE A 43 -13.77 -2.98 -15.61
C PHE A 43 -14.94 -2.00 -15.53
N ARG A 44 -15.23 -1.46 -14.34
CA ARG A 44 -16.38 -0.59 -14.13
C ARG A 44 -16.28 0.72 -14.89
N ILE A 45 -15.09 1.31 -14.98
CA ILE A 45 -14.83 2.53 -15.73
C ILE A 45 -15.08 2.28 -17.22
N VAL A 46 -14.42 1.28 -17.81
CA VAL A 46 -14.58 0.93 -19.23
C VAL A 46 -16.04 0.56 -19.55
N TRP A 47 -16.66 -0.29 -18.71
CA TRP A 47 -18.04 -0.72 -18.89
C TRP A 47 -19.04 0.42 -18.70
N GLY A 48 -18.69 1.46 -17.94
CA GLY A 48 -19.46 2.68 -17.78
C GLY A 48 -19.49 3.59 -19.02
N PHE A 49 -18.57 3.40 -19.97
CA PHE A 49 -18.60 4.10 -21.26
C PHE A 49 -19.09 3.19 -22.38
N ALA A 50 -18.60 1.95 -22.44
CA ALA A 50 -18.84 1.04 -23.56
C ALA A 50 -20.02 0.06 -23.36
N GLY A 51 -20.47 -0.14 -22.12
CA GLY A 51 -21.49 -1.14 -21.77
C GLY A 51 -22.91 -0.82 -22.26
N PRO A 52 -23.92 -1.63 -21.88
CA PRO A 52 -25.32 -1.40 -22.21
C PRO A 52 -25.89 -0.15 -21.54
N GLY A 53 -26.97 0.40 -22.09
CA GLY A 53 -27.59 1.65 -21.62
C GLY A 53 -27.68 1.81 -20.09
N PRO A 54 -28.23 0.85 -19.32
CA PRO A 54 -28.35 1.02 -17.86
C PRO A 54 -27.01 1.10 -17.12
N ALA A 55 -25.91 0.65 -17.74
CA ALA A 55 -24.58 0.68 -17.16
C ALA A 55 -23.82 1.99 -17.45
N ARG A 56 -24.25 2.75 -18.47
CA ARG A 56 -23.51 3.90 -18.98
C ARG A 56 -23.63 5.12 -18.08
N PHE A 57 -22.51 5.79 -17.82
CA PHE A 57 -22.46 7.02 -17.03
C PHE A 57 -23.29 8.15 -17.65
N ALA A 58 -23.39 8.19 -18.99
CA ALA A 58 -24.20 9.18 -19.70
C ALA A 58 -25.71 9.11 -19.36
N ASN A 59 -26.19 7.98 -18.85
CA ASN A 59 -27.60 7.79 -18.48
C ASN A 59 -27.85 8.04 -16.98
N PHE A 60 -26.86 8.52 -16.24
CA PHE A 60 -27.01 8.78 -14.81
C PHE A 60 -27.65 10.16 -14.58
N PRO A 61 -28.68 10.28 -13.72
CA PRO A 61 -29.38 11.55 -13.51
C PRO A 61 -28.63 12.47 -12.53
N VAL A 62 -27.45 12.95 -12.94
CA VAL A 62 -26.54 13.75 -12.09
C VAL A 62 -26.62 15.26 -12.33
N SER A 63 -27.60 15.75 -13.09
CA SER A 63 -27.72 17.22 -13.28
C SER A 63 -28.06 17.91 -11.95
N PRO A 64 -27.52 19.12 -11.68
CA PRO A 64 -27.78 19.84 -10.42
C PRO A 64 -29.27 20.06 -10.15
N SER A 65 -30.06 20.31 -11.19
CA SER A 65 -31.51 20.48 -11.08
C SER A 65 -32.23 19.18 -10.67
N GLN A 66 -31.81 18.02 -11.20
CA GLN A 66 -32.36 16.72 -10.83
C GLN A 66 -32.01 16.34 -9.39
N VAL A 67 -30.78 16.60 -8.95
CA VAL A 67 -30.34 16.36 -7.58
C VAL A 67 -31.17 17.20 -6.60
N LEU A 68 -31.29 18.50 -6.85
CA LEU A 68 -32.06 19.39 -5.99
C LEU A 68 -33.55 19.06 -5.98
N THR A 69 -34.12 18.69 -7.14
CA THR A 69 -35.51 18.25 -7.23
C THR A 69 -35.74 16.97 -6.43
N HIS A 70 -34.83 16.00 -6.53
CA HIS A 70 -34.93 14.75 -5.78
C HIS A 70 -34.85 14.98 -4.27
N ILE A 71 -33.93 15.83 -3.79
CA ILE A 71 -33.83 16.20 -2.37
C ILE A 71 -35.15 16.84 -1.87
N ARG A 72 -35.71 17.78 -2.64
CA ARG A 72 -36.99 18.43 -2.29
C ARG A 72 -38.14 17.43 -2.21
N HIS A 73 -38.21 16.47 -3.12
CA HIS A 73 -39.25 15.43 -3.12
C HIS A 73 -39.14 14.48 -1.93
N ILE A 74 -37.91 14.13 -1.51
CA ILE A 74 -37.68 13.35 -0.29
C ILE A 74 -38.17 14.12 0.94
N TRP A 75 -37.77 15.39 1.08
CA TRP A 75 -38.21 16.22 2.22
C TRP A 75 -39.69 16.56 2.20
N GLY A 76 -40.31 16.65 1.02
CA GLY A 76 -41.75 16.83 0.85
C GLY A 76 -42.58 15.56 1.04
N GLY A 77 -41.96 14.42 1.37
CA GLY A 77 -42.68 13.15 1.62
C GLY A 77 -43.24 12.47 0.37
N ASN A 78 -42.82 12.88 -0.84
CA ASN A 78 -43.26 12.31 -2.11
C ASN A 78 -42.04 11.86 -2.95
N PRO A 79 -41.31 10.81 -2.53
CA PRO A 79 -40.08 10.37 -3.18
C PRO A 79 -40.36 9.85 -4.59
N LEU A 80 -39.56 10.30 -5.55
CA LEU A 80 -39.60 9.83 -6.94
C LEU A 80 -39.00 8.43 -7.04
N HIS A 81 -39.63 7.55 -7.81
CA HIS A 81 -39.14 6.19 -8.06
C HIS A 81 -38.26 6.16 -9.31
N PHE A 82 -37.07 5.57 -9.22
CA PHE A 82 -36.17 5.39 -10.37
C PHE A 82 -35.97 3.90 -10.67
N ALA A 83 -35.95 3.51 -11.94
CA ALA A 83 -35.62 2.17 -12.42
C ALA A 83 -34.12 1.90 -12.27
N GLY A 84 -33.30 2.90 -12.57
CA GLY A 84 -31.85 2.89 -12.39
C GLY A 84 -31.40 3.49 -11.05
N HIS A 85 -30.39 4.35 -11.10
CA HIS A 85 -29.91 5.10 -9.94
C HIS A 85 -30.74 6.37 -9.77
N ASN A 86 -31.16 6.66 -8.55
CA ASN A 86 -31.65 8.01 -8.23
C ASN A 86 -30.46 9.01 -8.25
N PRO A 87 -30.72 10.34 -8.33
CA PRO A 87 -29.66 11.34 -8.45
C PRO A 87 -28.59 11.29 -7.35
N LEU A 88 -28.99 11.06 -6.09
CA LEU A 88 -28.04 10.98 -4.97
C LEU A 88 -27.20 9.70 -5.04
N GLY A 89 -27.81 8.57 -5.38
CA GLY A 89 -27.14 7.30 -5.60
C GLY A 89 -26.17 7.37 -6.79
N ALA A 90 -26.53 8.10 -7.86
CA ALA A 90 -25.65 8.32 -9.00
C ALA A 90 -24.42 9.16 -8.63
N LEU A 91 -24.58 10.23 -7.87
CA LEU A 91 -23.45 11.00 -7.30
C LEU A 91 -22.57 10.11 -6.43
N MET A 92 -23.18 9.24 -5.63
CA MET A 92 -22.45 8.33 -4.76
C MET A 92 -21.59 7.34 -5.53
N VAL A 93 -22.07 6.85 -6.69
CA VAL A 93 -21.26 6.00 -7.57
C VAL A 93 -20.01 6.73 -8.07
N PHE A 94 -20.14 7.98 -8.52
CA PHE A 94 -18.97 8.75 -8.96
C PHE A 94 -18.00 9.05 -7.81
N GLY A 95 -18.53 9.42 -6.64
CA GLY A 95 -17.72 9.64 -5.44
C GLY A 95 -16.95 8.40 -5.02
N LEU A 96 -17.62 7.25 -4.91
CA LEU A 96 -16.97 5.99 -4.53
C LEU A 96 -15.94 5.55 -5.56
N ILE A 97 -16.24 5.64 -6.86
CA ILE A 97 -15.25 5.32 -7.91
C ILE A 97 -14.03 6.26 -7.81
N GLY A 98 -14.25 7.56 -7.60
CA GLY A 98 -13.18 8.54 -7.47
C GLY A 98 -12.29 8.26 -6.26
N VAL A 99 -12.87 8.07 -5.08
CA VAL A 99 -12.11 7.77 -3.85
C VAL A 99 -11.40 6.43 -3.95
N ILE A 100 -12.04 5.38 -4.48
CA ILE A 100 -11.38 4.09 -4.71
C ILE A 100 -10.22 4.25 -5.69
N ALA A 101 -10.37 5.00 -6.78
CA ALA A 101 -9.29 5.24 -7.72
C ALA A 101 -8.11 5.97 -7.05
N LEU A 102 -8.38 6.97 -6.21
CA LEU A 102 -7.34 7.67 -5.46
C LEU A 102 -6.63 6.77 -4.45
N ILE A 103 -7.37 5.91 -3.73
CA ILE A 103 -6.80 4.90 -2.81
C ILE A 103 -5.89 3.93 -3.57
N LEU A 104 -6.34 3.44 -4.73
CA LEU A 104 -5.54 2.53 -5.55
C LEU A 104 -4.26 3.18 -6.05
N LEU A 105 -4.35 4.43 -6.52
CA LEU A 105 -3.19 5.20 -6.98
C LEU A 105 -2.21 5.46 -5.83
N SER A 106 -2.70 5.97 -4.70
CA SER A 106 -1.86 6.25 -3.54
C SER A 106 -1.24 4.98 -2.96
N GLY A 107 -1.98 3.86 -2.96
CA GLY A 107 -1.48 2.55 -2.54
C GLY A 107 -0.39 2.00 -3.46
N MET A 108 -0.54 2.12 -4.79
CA MET A 108 0.49 1.71 -5.75
C MET A 108 1.76 2.56 -5.63
N VAL A 109 1.61 3.88 -5.44
CA VAL A 109 2.75 4.80 -5.24
C VAL A 109 3.42 4.51 -3.90
N GLY A 110 2.66 4.26 -2.84
CA GLY A 110 3.16 3.85 -1.53
C GLY A 110 3.95 2.56 -1.59
N LEU A 111 3.37 1.52 -2.21
CA LEU A 111 4.02 0.23 -2.42
C LEU A 111 5.32 0.36 -3.23
N GLY A 112 5.33 1.22 -4.26
CA GLY A 112 6.52 1.48 -5.07
C GLY A 112 7.61 2.24 -4.33
N GLY A 113 7.25 3.33 -3.65
CA GLY A 113 8.23 4.24 -3.07
C GLY A 113 8.73 3.81 -1.70
N GLN A 114 7.82 3.43 -0.80
CA GLN A 114 8.19 3.08 0.57
C GLN A 114 8.73 1.65 0.64
N GLU A 115 7.97 0.69 0.10
CA GLU A 115 8.30 -0.74 0.20
C GLU A 115 9.28 -1.19 -0.90
N ASN A 116 9.55 -0.36 -1.91
CA ASN A 116 10.31 -0.73 -3.11
C ASN A 116 9.73 -1.98 -3.83
N LEU A 117 8.40 -2.13 -3.82
CA LEU A 117 7.66 -3.25 -4.41
C LEU A 117 6.73 -2.84 -5.56
N GLY A 118 6.36 -3.81 -6.39
CA GLY A 118 5.42 -3.59 -7.48
C GLY A 118 6.03 -2.83 -8.67
N PHE A 119 5.19 -2.52 -9.65
CA PHE A 119 5.65 -1.96 -10.93
C PHE A 119 6.14 -0.50 -10.83
N LEU A 120 5.81 0.21 -9.75
CA LEU A 120 6.31 1.57 -9.50
C LEU A 120 7.61 1.60 -8.68
N ALA A 121 8.12 0.45 -8.23
CA ALA A 121 9.32 0.35 -7.39
C ALA A 121 10.52 1.11 -7.95
N GLY A 122 10.73 1.06 -9.28
CA GLY A 122 11.86 1.71 -9.95
C GLY A 122 11.76 3.23 -10.11
N PHE A 123 10.62 3.84 -9.78
CA PHE A 123 10.28 5.19 -10.24
C PHE A 123 9.86 6.16 -9.14
N VAL A 124 9.45 5.65 -7.99
CA VAL A 124 8.92 6.46 -6.90
C VAL A 124 9.97 6.50 -5.79
N PRO A 125 10.47 7.69 -5.41
CA PRO A 125 11.34 7.84 -4.25
C PRO A 125 10.62 7.56 -2.93
N TYR A 126 11.37 7.18 -1.89
CA TYR A 126 10.84 6.87 -0.55
C TYR A 126 9.90 7.95 -0.02
N ARG A 127 10.34 9.22 -0.09
CA ARG A 127 9.55 10.35 0.43
C ARG A 127 8.18 10.48 -0.24
N GLN A 128 8.09 10.19 -1.53
CA GLN A 128 6.82 10.22 -2.26
C GLN A 128 5.95 9.02 -1.91
N GLY A 129 6.56 7.84 -1.74
CA GLY A 129 5.87 6.65 -1.25
C GLY A 129 5.26 6.84 0.14
N ALA A 130 6.05 7.36 1.09
CA ALA A 130 5.60 7.63 2.45
C ALA A 130 4.42 8.63 2.48
N ALA A 131 4.52 9.74 1.74
CA ALA A 131 3.43 10.70 1.62
C ALA A 131 2.17 10.11 0.96
N ALA A 132 2.34 9.19 0.01
CA ALA A 132 1.23 8.51 -0.63
C ALA A 132 0.53 7.53 0.32
N LEU A 133 1.26 6.87 1.24
CA LEU A 133 0.65 6.03 2.27
C LEU A 133 -0.12 6.85 3.32
N GLU A 134 0.37 8.01 3.73
CA GLU A 134 -0.40 8.94 4.58
C GLU A 134 -1.73 9.32 3.90
N LEU A 135 -1.68 9.66 2.60
CA LEU A 135 -2.88 9.94 1.83
C LEU A 135 -3.79 8.71 1.69
N HIS A 136 -3.22 7.51 1.50
CA HIS A 136 -3.95 6.25 1.43
C HIS A 136 -4.75 5.99 2.70
N GLU A 137 -4.14 6.20 3.87
CA GLU A 137 -4.80 6.06 5.17
C GLU A 137 -5.96 7.06 5.30
N VAL A 138 -5.74 8.34 5.02
CA VAL A 138 -6.80 9.37 5.07
C VAL A 138 -7.97 9.01 4.14
N LEU A 139 -7.67 8.61 2.90
CA LEU A 139 -8.69 8.22 1.93
C LEU A 139 -9.44 6.96 2.37
N SER A 140 -8.80 6.03 3.08
CA SER A 140 -9.47 4.83 3.61
C SER A 140 -10.56 5.18 4.64
N PHE A 141 -10.31 6.18 5.50
CA PHE A 141 -11.33 6.70 6.42
C PHE A 141 -12.45 7.44 5.69
N VAL A 142 -12.11 8.21 4.65
CA VAL A 142 -13.12 8.83 3.78
C VAL A 142 -13.99 7.76 3.12
N LEU A 143 -13.38 6.68 2.60
CA LEU A 143 -14.10 5.56 2.01
C LEU A 143 -15.03 4.89 3.03
N LEU A 144 -14.58 4.65 4.26
CA LEU A 144 -15.41 4.09 5.33
C LEU A 144 -16.63 4.97 5.62
N ALA A 145 -16.44 6.28 5.77
CA ALA A 145 -17.54 7.22 5.96
C ALA A 145 -18.51 7.20 4.78
N MET A 146 -17.99 7.16 3.55
CA MET A 146 -18.78 7.04 2.33
C MET A 146 -19.56 5.71 2.29
N ILE A 147 -18.95 4.58 2.63
CA ILE A 147 -19.65 3.29 2.72
C ILE A 147 -20.79 3.38 3.74
N GLY A 148 -20.56 3.99 4.90
CA GLY A 148 -21.59 4.23 5.91
C GLY A 148 -22.77 5.06 5.37
N LEU A 149 -22.48 6.17 4.68
CA LEU A 149 -23.48 7.00 4.02
C LEU A 149 -24.23 6.25 2.92
N HIS A 150 -23.52 5.44 2.13
CA HIS A 150 -24.10 4.62 1.06
C HIS A 150 -25.10 3.61 1.63
N VAL A 151 -24.69 2.83 2.63
CA VAL A 151 -25.55 1.81 3.27
C VAL A 151 -26.74 2.46 3.95
N SER A 152 -26.54 3.60 4.63
CA SER A 152 -27.62 4.36 5.26
C SER A 152 -28.61 4.90 4.22
N GLY A 153 -28.12 5.41 3.08
CA GLY A 153 -28.95 5.84 1.96
C GLY A 153 -29.75 4.69 1.34
N VAL A 154 -29.13 3.51 1.18
CA VAL A 154 -29.82 2.30 0.72
C VAL A 154 -30.91 1.86 1.69
N ALA A 155 -30.66 1.92 3.00
CA ALA A 155 -31.66 1.60 4.01
C ALA A 155 -32.82 2.60 4.00
N ALA A 156 -32.53 3.90 3.97
CA ALA A 156 -33.53 4.96 3.91
C ALA A 156 -34.39 4.84 2.64
N GLU A 157 -33.78 4.69 1.47
CA GLU A 157 -34.51 4.52 0.21
C GLU A 157 -35.33 3.23 0.20
N SER A 158 -34.82 2.14 0.78
CA SER A 158 -35.57 0.87 0.87
C SER A 158 -36.84 1.02 1.72
N LEU A 159 -36.78 1.82 2.79
CA LEU A 159 -37.93 2.12 3.65
C LEU A 159 -38.91 3.07 2.96
N LEU A 160 -38.41 4.16 2.37
CA LEU A 160 -39.22 5.18 1.70
C LEU A 160 -39.95 4.63 0.47
N SER A 161 -39.24 3.87 -0.37
CA SER A 161 -39.79 3.27 -1.59
C SER A 161 -40.50 1.93 -1.36
N ARG A 162 -40.54 1.43 -0.11
CA ARG A 162 -41.04 0.10 0.28
C ARG A 162 -40.49 -1.05 -0.59
N SER A 163 -39.29 -0.85 -1.14
CA SER A 163 -38.64 -1.77 -2.07
C SER A 163 -37.30 -2.18 -1.48
N ASN A 164 -37.10 -3.47 -1.20
CA ASN A 164 -35.83 -3.94 -0.66
C ASN A 164 -34.72 -3.89 -1.73
N LEU A 165 -33.90 -2.84 -1.68
CA LEU A 165 -32.83 -2.60 -2.66
C LEU A 165 -31.69 -3.62 -2.54
N VAL A 166 -31.41 -4.12 -1.34
CA VAL A 166 -30.42 -5.19 -1.13
C VAL A 166 -30.87 -6.46 -1.86
N ARG A 167 -32.14 -6.83 -1.73
CA ARG A 167 -32.74 -7.96 -2.47
C ARG A 167 -32.71 -7.72 -3.97
N ALA A 168 -32.96 -6.49 -4.44
CA ALA A 168 -32.82 -6.14 -5.85
C ALA A 168 -31.35 -6.29 -6.34
N MET A 169 -30.35 -6.02 -5.50
CA MET A 169 -28.93 -6.21 -5.81
C MET A 169 -28.47 -7.67 -5.81
N ILE A 170 -29.27 -8.59 -5.27
CA ILE A 170 -29.03 -10.03 -5.38
C ILE A 170 -29.80 -10.59 -6.59
N THR A 171 -31.12 -10.36 -6.62
CA THR A 171 -32.04 -10.95 -7.60
C THR A 171 -32.00 -10.26 -8.97
N GLY A 172 -31.59 -9.00 -9.01
CA GLY A 172 -31.66 -8.16 -10.21
C GLY A 172 -33.07 -7.73 -10.60
N ARG A 173 -34.06 -7.91 -9.71
CA ARG A 173 -35.47 -7.58 -9.97
C ARG A 173 -35.93 -6.50 -9.00
N LYS A 174 -36.61 -5.49 -9.52
CA LYS A 174 -37.31 -4.46 -8.75
C LYS A 174 -38.82 -4.60 -9.02
N PRO A 175 -39.70 -4.37 -8.03
CA PRO A 175 -41.14 -4.36 -8.27
C PRO A 175 -41.51 -3.35 -9.37
N ALA A 176 -42.57 -3.64 -10.13
CA ALA A 176 -43.04 -2.72 -11.16
C ALA A 176 -43.66 -1.48 -10.49
N HIS A 177 -43.11 -0.31 -10.79
CA HIS A 177 -43.60 1.01 -10.37
C HIS A 177 -43.56 1.96 -11.56
N ASP A 178 -44.30 3.07 -11.48
CA ASP A 178 -44.15 4.18 -12.41
C ASP A 178 -42.83 4.90 -12.11
N PHE A 179 -41.78 4.51 -12.85
CA PHE A 179 -40.43 5.02 -12.68
C PHE A 179 -40.24 6.34 -13.42
N ALA A 180 -39.79 7.39 -12.73
CA ALA A 180 -39.54 8.72 -13.30
C ALA A 180 -38.57 8.72 -14.49
N ASP A 181 -37.70 7.70 -14.62
CA ASP A 181 -36.83 7.44 -15.76
C ASP A 181 -37.48 6.46 -16.76
N HIS A 182 -38.44 6.96 -17.54
CA HIS A 182 -39.03 6.22 -18.66
C HIS A 182 -38.12 6.30 -19.89
N GLY A 183 -37.29 5.28 -20.14
CA GLY A 183 -36.46 5.22 -21.35
C GLY A 183 -36.25 3.80 -21.85
N VAL A 184 -36.58 3.55 -23.12
CA VAL A 184 -36.11 2.36 -23.85
C VAL A 184 -34.61 2.51 -24.06
N LEU A 185 -33.82 1.87 -23.20
CA LEU A 185 -32.36 1.94 -23.27
C LEU A 185 -31.89 1.25 -24.54
N ALA A 186 -31.21 2.00 -25.42
CA ALA A 186 -30.72 1.48 -26.68
C ALA A 186 -29.86 0.21 -26.49
N PRO A 187 -30.05 -0.84 -27.31
CA PRO A 187 -29.24 -2.05 -27.22
C PRO A 187 -27.79 -1.70 -27.57
N ALA A 188 -26.86 -1.97 -26.64
CA ALA A 188 -25.43 -1.86 -26.93
C ALA A 188 -24.89 -3.23 -27.37
N SER A 189 -23.90 -3.21 -28.27
CA SER A 189 -23.16 -4.42 -28.62
C SER A 189 -22.27 -4.83 -27.43
N MET A 190 -22.68 -5.90 -26.75
CA MET A 190 -21.90 -6.54 -25.68
C MET A 190 -20.50 -6.95 -26.17
N VAL A 191 -20.37 -7.33 -27.44
CA VAL A 191 -19.10 -7.71 -28.08
C VAL A 191 -18.15 -6.53 -28.17
N LYS A 192 -18.60 -5.36 -28.64
CA LYS A 192 -17.75 -4.15 -28.69
C LYS A 192 -17.26 -3.75 -27.31
N GLY A 193 -18.14 -3.78 -26.30
CA GLY A 193 -17.78 -3.50 -24.92
C GLY A 193 -16.72 -4.47 -24.38
N ALA A 194 -16.88 -5.78 -24.66
CA ALA A 194 -15.92 -6.81 -24.25
C ALA A 194 -14.56 -6.64 -24.95
N LEU A 195 -14.53 -6.27 -26.23
CA LEU A 195 -13.28 -6.03 -26.96
C LEU A 195 -12.50 -4.83 -26.42
N VAL A 196 -13.19 -3.72 -26.15
CA VAL A 196 -12.56 -2.52 -25.54
C VAL A 196 -12.01 -2.86 -24.16
N LEU A 197 -12.75 -3.64 -23.38
CA LEU A 197 -12.31 -4.10 -22.07
C LEU A 197 -11.05 -4.99 -22.16
N ALA A 198 -11.05 -5.97 -23.05
CA ALA A 198 -9.90 -6.85 -23.26
C ALA A 198 -8.66 -6.08 -23.69
N ALA A 199 -8.82 -5.12 -24.61
CA ALA A 199 -7.73 -4.24 -25.04
C ALA A 199 -7.19 -3.38 -23.89
N ALA A 200 -8.07 -2.83 -23.03
CA ALA A 200 -7.66 -2.05 -21.87
C ALA A 200 -6.85 -2.90 -20.86
N PHE A 201 -7.31 -4.11 -20.56
CA PHE A 201 -6.56 -5.03 -19.69
C PHE A 201 -5.23 -5.45 -20.29
N ALA A 202 -5.18 -5.74 -21.59
CA ALA A 202 -3.94 -6.08 -22.28
C ALA A 202 -2.94 -4.92 -22.23
N LEU A 203 -3.39 -3.69 -22.53
CA LEU A 203 -2.54 -2.50 -22.48
C LEU A 203 -1.99 -2.26 -21.08
N VAL A 204 -2.85 -2.28 -20.06
CA VAL A 204 -2.42 -2.09 -18.66
C VAL A 204 -1.48 -3.21 -18.22
N GLY A 205 -1.80 -4.47 -18.54
CA GLY A 205 -0.97 -5.62 -18.19
C GLY A 205 0.41 -5.58 -18.84
N LEU A 206 0.51 -5.19 -20.11
CA LEU A 206 1.78 -5.04 -20.82
C LEU A 206 2.67 -3.96 -20.20
N ASN A 207 2.08 -2.82 -19.81
CA ASN A 207 2.82 -1.74 -19.14
C ASN A 207 3.30 -2.18 -17.75
N ILE A 208 2.44 -2.82 -16.95
CA ILE A 208 2.82 -3.36 -15.63
C ILE A 208 3.96 -4.37 -15.77
N TRP A 209 3.88 -5.26 -16.76
CA TRP A 209 4.91 -6.25 -17.01
C TRP A 209 6.26 -5.63 -17.38
N ASP A 210 6.27 -4.64 -18.29
CA ASP A 210 7.50 -3.90 -18.64
C ASP A 210 8.11 -3.19 -17.42
N LEU A 211 7.27 -2.47 -16.67
CA LEU A 211 7.68 -1.72 -15.48
C LEU A 211 8.20 -2.64 -14.36
N SER A 212 7.58 -3.81 -14.16
CA SER A 212 7.97 -4.78 -13.12
C SER A 212 9.36 -5.41 -13.31
N ARG A 213 9.96 -5.26 -14.50
CA ARG A 213 11.32 -5.75 -14.80
C ARG A 213 12.42 -4.77 -14.41
N LYS A 214 12.06 -3.55 -14.05
CA LYS A 214 13.03 -2.51 -13.69
C LYS A 214 13.43 -2.67 -12.23
N PRO A 215 14.71 -2.50 -11.88
CA PRO A 215 15.16 -2.59 -10.49
C PRO A 215 14.47 -1.51 -9.65
N ALA A 216 14.28 -1.79 -8.37
CA ALA A 216 13.76 -0.80 -7.43
C ALA A 216 14.64 0.46 -7.38
N SER A 217 14.00 1.62 -7.23
CA SER A 217 14.66 2.92 -7.18
C SER A 217 15.55 3.01 -5.95
N GLY A 218 16.71 3.65 -6.10
CA GLY A 218 17.63 3.86 -4.97
C GLY A 218 18.31 2.60 -4.43
N PHE A 219 18.11 1.44 -5.06
CA PHE A 219 18.92 0.26 -4.80
C PHE A 219 20.18 0.30 -5.64
N ILE A 220 21.34 0.39 -4.98
CA ILE A 220 22.65 0.33 -5.62
C ILE A 220 23.29 -1.02 -5.32
N THR A 221 23.91 -1.64 -6.33
CA THR A 221 24.72 -2.83 -6.10
C THR A 221 26.10 -2.38 -5.67
N ILE A 222 26.53 -2.83 -4.49
CA ILE A 222 27.87 -2.54 -3.94
C ILE A 222 28.71 -3.82 -3.91
N SER A 223 30.02 -3.68 -4.05
CA SER A 223 30.98 -4.74 -3.73
C SER A 223 31.55 -4.48 -2.35
N THR A 224 31.40 -5.43 -1.44
CA THR A 224 31.98 -5.37 -0.09
C THR A 224 33.49 -5.63 -0.16
N PRO A 225 34.34 -4.72 0.36
CA PRO A 225 35.78 -4.95 0.45
C PRO A 225 36.09 -6.18 1.31
N ALA A 226 37.07 -6.97 0.90
CA ALA A 226 37.49 -8.15 1.65
C ALA A 226 37.93 -7.79 3.07
N ASP A 227 38.74 -6.74 3.20
CA ASP A 227 39.23 -6.25 4.49
C ASP A 227 38.08 -5.80 5.41
N TYR A 228 37.04 -5.15 4.89
CA TYR A 228 35.87 -4.82 5.71
C TYR A 228 35.13 -6.08 6.18
N ALA A 229 34.98 -7.06 5.29
CA ALA A 229 34.29 -8.30 5.62
C ALA A 229 35.07 -9.16 6.62
N SER A 230 36.41 -9.16 6.59
CA SER A 230 37.23 -9.86 7.58
C SER A 230 37.34 -9.06 8.88
N GLU A 231 37.88 -7.85 8.83
CA GLU A 231 38.22 -7.07 10.04
C GLU A 231 36.98 -6.71 10.87
N CYS A 232 35.85 -6.42 10.21
CA CYS A 232 34.60 -6.08 10.92
C CYS A 232 33.64 -7.27 11.05
N GLY A 233 33.86 -8.36 10.33
CA GLY A 233 33.00 -9.55 10.33
C GLY A 233 33.30 -10.54 11.46
N ASP A 234 34.49 -10.46 12.05
CA ASP A 234 34.98 -11.43 13.03
C ASP A 234 34.27 -11.34 14.39
N CYS A 235 33.87 -10.14 14.82
CA CYS A 235 33.18 -9.94 16.11
C CYS A 235 31.65 -9.90 15.99
N HIS A 236 31.16 -9.29 14.91
CA HIS A 236 29.75 -9.22 14.56
C HIS A 236 29.63 -9.34 13.05
N HIS A 237 28.46 -9.69 12.52
CA HIS A 237 28.28 -9.67 11.06
C HIS A 237 28.63 -8.28 10.51
N ALA A 238 29.33 -8.24 9.37
CA ALA A 238 29.67 -6.99 8.71
C ALA A 238 28.38 -6.23 8.34
N TYR A 239 28.11 -5.14 9.06
CA TYR A 239 26.90 -4.36 8.89
C TYR A 239 26.86 -3.75 7.50
N HIS A 240 25.69 -3.73 6.88
CA HIS A 240 25.55 -3.07 5.60
C HIS A 240 25.68 -1.53 5.76
N PRO A 241 26.43 -0.82 4.89
CA PRO A 241 26.73 0.60 5.08
C PRO A 241 25.49 1.51 5.06
N SER A 242 24.36 1.04 4.50
CA SER A 242 23.09 1.77 4.51
C SER A 242 22.46 1.97 5.90
N LEU A 243 22.97 1.28 6.93
CA LEU A 243 22.40 1.27 8.28
C LEU A 243 22.73 2.51 9.13
N LEU A 244 23.73 3.29 8.74
CA LEU A 244 24.14 4.50 9.46
C LEU A 244 24.51 5.63 8.48
N PRO A 245 24.39 6.89 8.93
CA PRO A 245 24.85 8.03 8.15
C PRO A 245 26.38 8.12 8.12
N ALA A 246 26.92 8.83 7.14
CA ALA A 246 28.35 8.98 6.94
C ALA A 246 29.05 9.57 8.17
N ALA A 247 28.41 10.50 8.88
CA ALA A 247 28.93 11.05 10.14
C ALA A 247 29.12 9.95 11.20
N SER A 248 28.23 8.96 11.25
CA SER A 248 28.29 7.86 12.20
C SER A 248 29.33 6.82 11.87
N TRP A 249 29.50 6.49 10.60
CA TRP A 249 30.61 5.65 10.18
C TRP A 249 31.96 6.29 10.50
N ARG A 250 32.13 7.60 10.26
CA ARG A 250 33.36 8.30 10.66
C ARG A 250 33.61 8.26 12.17
N GLY A 251 32.55 8.46 12.96
CA GLY A 251 32.64 8.39 14.43
C GLY A 251 33.10 7.01 14.91
N ILE A 252 32.54 5.94 14.35
CA ILE A 252 32.93 4.56 14.67
C ILE A 252 34.39 4.30 14.29
N MET A 253 34.78 4.62 13.06
CA MET A 253 36.13 4.35 12.55
C MET A 253 37.21 5.18 13.24
N ALA A 254 36.85 6.33 13.83
CA ALA A 254 37.77 7.19 14.57
C ALA A 254 37.95 6.78 16.03
N GLY A 255 37.11 5.88 16.57
CA GLY A 255 37.13 5.46 17.97
C GLY A 255 37.18 3.94 18.12
N LEU A 256 37.95 3.26 17.25
CA LEU A 256 38.07 1.80 17.26
C LEU A 256 38.78 1.26 18.50
N GLU A 257 39.59 2.09 19.18
CA GLU A 257 40.25 1.76 20.44
C GLU A 257 39.28 1.55 21.62
N ASP A 258 38.05 2.07 21.52
CA ASP A 258 36.93 1.82 22.44
C ASP A 258 35.66 1.55 21.62
N HIS A 259 35.66 0.43 20.92
CA HIS A 259 34.57 -0.05 20.09
C HIS A 259 33.52 -0.76 20.94
N PHE A 260 32.74 0.03 21.69
CA PHE A 260 31.68 -0.46 22.59
C PHE A 260 32.19 -1.34 23.75
N GLY A 261 33.36 -0.99 24.30
CA GLY A 261 34.00 -1.73 25.40
C GLY A 261 35.00 -2.80 24.95
N GLU A 262 35.27 -2.91 23.65
CA GLU A 262 36.28 -3.79 23.07
C GLU A 262 37.28 -2.96 22.23
N ASP A 263 38.52 -3.42 22.10
CA ASP A 263 39.51 -2.82 21.21
C ASP A 263 39.42 -3.47 19.81
N ALA A 264 39.00 -2.69 18.83
CA ALA A 264 38.91 -3.09 17.43
C ALA A 264 39.88 -2.29 16.54
N SER A 265 40.99 -1.80 17.11
CA SER A 265 41.98 -1.01 16.39
C SER A 265 42.55 -1.73 15.18
N LEU A 266 42.64 -1.02 14.06
CA LEU A 266 43.17 -1.52 12.80
C LEU A 266 44.38 -0.70 12.35
N GLU A 267 45.15 -1.26 11.42
CA GLU A 267 46.23 -0.54 10.74
C GLU A 267 45.70 0.76 10.11
N PRO A 268 46.44 1.90 10.18
CA PRO A 268 45.94 3.19 9.70
C PRO A 268 45.50 3.21 8.24
N LYS A 269 46.07 2.33 7.41
CA LYS A 269 45.66 2.15 6.02
C LYS A 269 44.26 1.52 5.92
N ALA A 270 44.02 0.44 6.66
CA ALA A 270 42.71 -0.24 6.70
C ALA A 270 41.63 0.69 7.25
N VAL A 271 41.92 1.46 8.31
CA VAL A 271 40.99 2.47 8.85
C VAL A 271 40.54 3.46 7.77
N ARG A 272 41.50 3.99 6.98
CA ARG A 272 41.17 4.93 5.89
C ARG A 272 40.34 4.28 4.80
N GLU A 273 40.78 3.13 4.28
CA GLU A 273 40.12 2.47 3.15
C GLU A 273 38.70 1.99 3.50
N ILE A 274 38.52 1.42 4.70
CA ILE A 274 37.21 0.99 5.21
C ILE A 274 36.31 2.21 5.48
N SER A 275 36.84 3.25 6.14
CA SER A 275 36.08 4.47 6.42
C SER A 275 35.61 5.16 5.13
N ASP A 276 36.48 5.28 4.13
CA ASP A 276 36.13 5.88 2.84
C ASP A 276 35.04 5.09 2.14
N TRP A 277 35.13 3.75 2.15
CA TRP A 277 34.11 2.89 1.57
C TRP A 277 32.76 2.99 2.31
N LEU A 278 32.76 2.94 3.65
CA LEU A 278 31.55 3.07 4.46
C LEU A 278 30.86 4.43 4.23
N VAL A 279 31.64 5.50 4.20
CA VAL A 279 31.13 6.87 3.94
C VAL A 279 30.57 7.00 2.53
N ALA A 280 31.25 6.43 1.52
CA ALA A 280 30.80 6.48 0.13
C ALA A 280 29.49 5.71 -0.10
N HIS A 281 29.18 4.73 0.75
CA HIS A 281 27.96 3.90 0.65
C HIS A 281 27.02 4.06 1.84
N ALA A 282 27.21 5.12 2.64
CA ALA A 282 26.41 5.40 3.82
C ALA A 282 24.93 5.59 3.48
N SER A 283 24.08 5.55 4.51
CA SER A 283 22.61 5.62 4.38
C SER A 283 22.09 6.73 3.46
N GLU A 284 22.78 7.86 3.35
CA GLU A 284 22.43 9.01 2.50
C GLU A 284 22.41 8.67 1.00
N ASN A 285 23.14 7.65 0.58
CA ASN A 285 23.23 7.19 -0.82
C ASN A 285 22.18 6.13 -1.18
N TRP A 286 21.30 5.77 -0.25
CA TRP A 286 20.25 4.77 -0.43
C TRP A 286 18.88 5.42 -0.33
N ASP A 287 17.93 4.95 -1.13
CA ASP A 287 16.53 5.39 -1.06
C ASP A 287 15.58 4.24 -0.68
N THR A 288 15.97 3.45 0.31
CA THR A 288 15.14 2.41 0.91
C THR A 288 14.47 2.90 2.19
N GLU A 289 13.40 2.25 2.64
CA GLU A 289 12.77 2.56 3.93
C GLU A 289 13.77 2.48 5.08
N ALA A 290 14.53 1.40 5.16
CA ALA A 290 15.51 1.19 6.22
C ALA A 290 16.53 2.33 6.26
N ALA A 291 17.14 2.69 5.13
CA ALA A 291 18.16 3.74 5.09
C ALA A 291 17.58 5.14 5.38
N ASN A 292 16.38 5.44 4.89
CA ASN A 292 15.73 6.73 5.14
C ASN A 292 15.34 6.92 6.61
N ASN A 293 14.98 5.84 7.30
CA ASN A 293 14.62 5.90 8.71
C ASN A 293 15.81 5.76 9.66
N LEU A 294 16.77 4.87 9.37
CA LEU A 294 17.93 4.61 10.23
C LEU A 294 18.98 5.73 10.19
N ARG A 295 19.02 6.54 9.12
CA ARG A 295 19.86 7.75 9.10
C ARG A 295 19.51 8.77 10.18
N ARG A 296 18.29 8.68 10.75
CA ARG A 296 17.86 9.46 11.91
C ARG A 296 18.31 8.73 13.18
N VAL A 297 19.52 9.04 13.64
CA VAL A 297 20.17 8.38 14.78
C VAL A 297 19.67 8.91 16.13
N SER A 298 19.98 8.20 17.23
CA SER A 298 19.75 8.70 18.59
C SER A 298 20.70 9.86 18.90
N ALA A 299 20.22 10.87 19.62
CA ALA A 299 21.04 11.98 20.06
C ALA A 299 22.10 11.54 21.11
N GLU A 300 21.73 10.58 21.95
CA GLU A 300 22.57 10.03 23.03
C GLU A 300 23.54 8.97 22.51
N ASN A 301 23.13 8.19 21.50
CA ASN A 301 23.91 7.08 20.96
C ASN A 301 23.93 7.11 19.41
N PRO A 302 24.55 8.12 18.79
CA PRO A 302 24.50 8.33 17.33
C PRO A 302 25.23 7.25 16.52
N TRP A 303 26.05 6.42 17.17
CA TRP A 303 26.86 5.37 16.55
C TRP A 303 26.22 3.98 16.64
N ARG A 304 25.17 3.81 17.46
CA ARG A 304 24.57 2.49 17.71
C ARG A 304 23.28 2.33 16.90
N ILE A 305 23.31 1.46 15.89
CA ILE A 305 22.15 1.17 15.01
C ILE A 305 20.89 0.83 15.83
N THR A 306 21.06 -0.05 16.83
CA THR A 306 19.97 -0.53 17.71
C THR A 306 19.46 0.52 18.71
N ALA A 307 20.11 1.68 18.81
CA ALA A 307 19.61 2.82 19.58
C ALA A 307 18.82 3.82 18.72
N SER A 308 18.79 3.67 17.39
CA SER A 308 18.01 4.57 16.54
C SER A 308 16.52 4.52 16.88
N PRO A 309 15.80 5.65 16.85
CA PRO A 309 14.36 5.68 17.13
C PRO A 309 13.54 4.73 16.25
N TYR A 310 13.94 4.56 14.98
CA TYR A 310 13.26 3.64 14.07
C TYR A 310 13.42 2.19 14.51
N TRP A 311 14.65 1.76 14.80
CA TRP A 311 14.91 0.39 15.25
C TRP A 311 14.14 0.09 16.54
N VAL A 312 14.20 0.99 17.53
CA VAL A 312 13.49 0.84 18.80
C VAL A 312 11.98 0.68 18.59
N ARG A 313 11.35 1.55 17.80
CA ARG A 313 9.90 1.46 17.53
C ARG A 313 9.51 0.17 16.83
N ARG A 314 10.25 -0.25 15.80
CA ARG A 314 9.92 -1.48 15.05
C ARG A 314 10.15 -2.76 15.86
N HIS A 315 11.06 -2.75 16.84
CA HIS A 315 11.42 -3.95 17.64
C HIS A 315 10.82 -3.96 19.05
N GLN A 316 10.08 -2.93 19.47
CA GLN A 316 9.57 -2.81 20.85
C GLN A 316 8.60 -3.93 21.27
N GLY A 317 7.91 -4.56 20.31
CA GLY A 317 6.94 -5.64 20.56
C GLY A 317 7.55 -7.04 20.65
N LEU A 318 8.86 -7.18 20.44
CA LEU A 318 9.54 -8.47 20.47
C LEU A 318 9.95 -8.85 21.90
N ASP A 319 9.80 -10.13 22.23
CA ASP A 319 10.22 -10.67 23.53
C ASP A 319 11.73 -10.52 23.71
N ALA A 320 12.15 -10.03 24.88
CA ALA A 320 13.55 -9.95 25.26
C ALA A 320 14.25 -11.34 25.26
N ALA A 321 13.51 -12.43 25.44
CA ALA A 321 14.01 -13.79 25.34
C ALA A 321 14.50 -14.14 23.92
N LEU A 322 13.89 -13.57 22.87
CA LEU A 322 14.31 -13.77 21.48
C LEU A 322 15.77 -13.36 21.29
N PHE A 323 16.15 -12.18 21.78
CA PHE A 323 17.52 -11.66 21.67
C PHE A 323 18.54 -12.39 22.53
N LYS A 324 18.09 -13.24 23.47
CA LYS A 324 18.95 -14.09 24.30
C LYS A 324 19.03 -15.52 23.77
N ALA A 325 18.15 -15.90 22.84
CA ALA A 325 18.15 -17.23 22.26
C ALA A 325 19.45 -17.45 21.47
N MET A 326 19.99 -18.67 21.52
CA MET A 326 21.24 -19.03 20.85
C MET A 326 21.24 -18.69 19.34
N ALA A 327 20.08 -18.77 18.69
CA ALA A 327 19.94 -18.46 17.27
C ALA A 327 20.09 -16.95 16.94
N VAL A 328 19.85 -16.05 17.90
CA VAL A 328 19.91 -14.60 17.70
C VAL A 328 21.07 -14.00 18.47
N GLY A 329 21.19 -14.30 19.77
CA GLY A 329 22.32 -13.96 20.65
C GLY A 329 22.43 -12.49 21.05
N SER A 330 22.09 -11.55 20.16
CA SER A 330 22.06 -10.12 20.49
C SER A 330 21.12 -9.33 19.57
N LYS A 331 20.78 -8.11 19.98
CA LYS A 331 20.04 -7.15 19.14
C LYS A 331 20.81 -6.71 17.89
N GLY A 332 22.14 -6.87 17.87
CA GLY A 332 22.97 -6.50 16.72
C GLY A 332 23.02 -7.57 15.63
N ASN A 333 22.57 -8.80 15.92
CA ASN A 333 22.57 -9.88 14.95
C ASN A 333 21.36 -9.80 14.00
N CYS A 334 21.31 -8.74 13.18
CA CYS A 334 20.15 -8.49 12.31
C CYS A 334 19.91 -9.61 11.29
N ILE A 335 20.98 -10.26 10.79
CA ILE A 335 20.88 -11.33 9.78
C ILE A 335 20.22 -12.61 10.32
N ALA A 336 20.20 -12.81 11.64
CA ALA A 336 19.48 -13.93 12.25
C ALA A 336 17.97 -13.88 11.98
N CYS A 337 17.41 -12.69 11.79
CA CYS A 337 15.99 -12.49 11.51
C CYS A 337 15.72 -11.93 10.10
N HIS A 338 16.60 -11.08 9.57
CA HIS A 338 16.43 -10.43 8.26
C HIS A 338 17.28 -11.12 7.19
N GLN A 339 16.65 -11.93 6.34
CA GLN A 339 17.34 -12.74 5.33
C GLN A 339 18.03 -11.91 4.23
N ASP A 340 17.64 -10.65 4.08
CA ASP A 340 18.17 -9.70 3.10
C ASP A 340 19.03 -8.59 3.76
N ALA A 341 19.43 -8.76 5.03
CA ALA A 341 20.24 -7.79 5.76
C ALA A 341 21.57 -7.48 5.05
N SER A 342 22.20 -8.49 4.45
CA SER A 342 23.45 -8.34 3.70
C SER A 342 23.30 -7.50 2.43
N LEU A 343 22.07 -7.35 1.93
CA LEU A 343 21.73 -6.52 0.78
C LEU A 343 21.30 -5.10 1.19
N GLY A 344 21.22 -4.81 2.50
CA GLY A 344 20.78 -3.51 2.99
C GLY A 344 19.29 -3.20 2.80
N ARG A 345 18.49 -4.23 2.47
CA ARG A 345 17.07 -4.10 2.12
C ARG A 345 16.16 -4.05 3.33
N PHE A 346 16.29 -5.04 4.22
CA PHE A 346 15.45 -5.18 5.41
C PHE A 346 13.95 -5.16 5.10
N GLU A 347 13.54 -5.83 4.02
CA GLU A 347 12.13 -5.87 3.62
C GLU A 347 11.31 -6.71 4.61
N ASP A 348 10.13 -6.24 5.01
CA ASP A 348 9.26 -6.91 6.00
C ASP A 348 8.92 -8.36 5.60
N ARG A 349 8.78 -8.64 4.30
CA ARG A 349 8.50 -9.99 3.77
C ARG A 349 9.66 -10.98 3.90
N ASN A 350 10.88 -10.49 4.11
CA ASN A 350 12.10 -11.29 4.25
C ASN A 350 12.50 -11.50 5.72
N ILE A 351 11.61 -11.14 6.67
CA ILE A 351 11.78 -11.38 8.09
C ILE A 351 11.35 -12.81 8.43
N ASN A 352 12.24 -13.56 9.06
CA ASN A 352 11.98 -14.88 9.59
C ASN A 352 12.51 -14.96 11.03
N LEU A 353 11.60 -14.97 12.01
CA LEU A 353 12.00 -15.07 13.42
C LEU A 353 12.34 -16.53 13.75
N PRO A 354 13.55 -16.82 14.28
CA PRO A 354 13.89 -18.16 14.73
C PRO A 354 12.88 -18.65 15.78
N THR A 355 12.44 -19.90 15.67
CA THR A 355 11.61 -20.52 16.70
C THR A 355 12.43 -20.65 17.98
N THR A 356 12.03 -19.94 19.03
CA THR A 356 12.61 -20.15 20.35
C THR A 356 12.09 -21.49 20.88
N PRO A 357 12.94 -22.40 21.38
CA PRO A 357 12.50 -23.72 21.87
C PRO A 357 11.45 -23.71 23.01
N ASN A 358 11.04 -22.54 23.52
CA ASN A 358 10.15 -22.37 24.66
C ASN A 358 8.94 -21.43 24.40
N SER A 359 8.50 -21.24 23.15
CA SER A 359 7.27 -20.47 22.85
C SER A 359 6.01 -21.33 22.81
#